data_AF-J9DN85-F1
#
_entry.id   AF-J9DN85-F1
#
_cell.length_a   1.000
_cell.length_b   1.000
_cell.length_c   1.000
_cell.angle_alpha   90.00
_cell.angle_beta   90.00
_cell.angle_gamma   90.00
#
_symmetry.space_group_name_H-M   'P 1'
#
loop_
_entity.id
_entity.type
_entity.pdbx_description
1 polymer ?
#
loop_
_entity_poly.entity_id
_entity_poly.type
_entity_poly.pdbx_seq_one_letter_code
_entity_poly.pdbx_strand_id
1 'polypeptide(L)'
;MNFCLQTAHRWSLGETAITNVMENILFQMDSLVSVIIGVAWLAFPEWLLHRQVRIHLGESHELCARLMGTDFLTSYVISSHALHWKKPTDRLIAIDCRSL
;
A
#
# COMPACT_ATOMS: atom_id res chain seq x y z
N MET A 1 -6.20 -13.57 -0.17
CA MET A 1 -5.84 -14.79 -0.92
C MET A 1 -4.37 -15.14 -0.78
N ASN A 2 -3.43 -14.20 -0.98
CA ASN A 2 -1.99 -14.44 -0.78
C ASN A 2 -1.60 -14.83 0.67
N PHE A 3 -2.21 -14.20 1.69
CA PHE A 3 -1.91 -14.47 3.10
C PHE A 3 -2.21 -15.93 3.55
N CYS A 4 -3.35 -16.50 3.12
CA CYS A 4 -3.70 -17.89 3.44
C CYS A 4 -2.81 -18.90 2.70
N LEU A 5 -2.40 -18.60 1.47
CA LEU A 5 -1.50 -19.47 0.70
C LEU A 5 -0.08 -19.49 1.30
N GLN A 6 0.35 -18.37 1.87
CA GLN A 6 1.67 -18.25 2.49
C GLN A 6 1.73 -18.89 3.88
N THR A 7 0.66 -18.74 4.68
CA THR A 7 0.59 -19.28 6.06
C THR A 7 0.19 -20.75 6.11
N ALA A 8 -0.74 -21.21 5.25
CA ALA A 8 -1.24 -22.60 5.28
C ALA A 8 -0.43 -23.56 4.41
N HIS A 9 0.08 -23.11 3.26
CA HIS A 9 0.71 -24.00 2.26
C HIS A 9 2.22 -23.78 2.06
N ARG A 10 2.84 -22.84 2.79
CA ARG A 10 4.27 -22.48 2.65
C ARG A 10 4.68 -22.27 1.18
N TRP A 11 3.78 -21.77 0.35
CA TRP A 11 4.04 -21.66 -1.08
C TRP A 11 5.13 -20.60 -1.30
N SER A 12 6.25 -20.99 -1.93
CA SER A 12 7.35 -20.10 -2.27
C SER A 12 6.97 -19.22 -3.47
N LEU A 13 6.18 -18.19 -3.21
CA LEU A 13 5.90 -17.14 -4.18
C LEU A 13 7.15 -16.29 -4.37
N GLY A 14 7.80 -16.46 -5.53
CA GLY A 14 8.97 -15.70 -5.95
C GLY A 14 10.25 -16.14 -5.26
N GLU A 15 11.26 -16.53 -6.03
CA GLU A 15 12.63 -16.73 -5.54
C GLU A 15 13.20 -15.39 -5.04
N THR A 16 12.95 -15.06 -3.78
CA THR A 16 13.95 -14.50 -2.86
C THR A 16 13.42 -14.69 -1.45
N ALA A 17 13.79 -15.84 -0.88
CA ALA A 17 13.50 -16.16 0.49
C ALA A 17 14.30 -15.25 1.43
N ILE A 18 13.59 -14.68 2.40
CA ILE A 18 14.03 -14.30 3.75
C ILE A 18 14.55 -12.86 3.89
N THR A 19 13.64 -11.99 4.33
CA THR A 19 13.77 -11.45 5.69
C THR A 19 12.59 -11.97 6.51
N ASN A 20 12.67 -11.97 7.85
CA ASN A 20 11.82 -12.73 8.78
C ASN A 20 10.35 -12.90 8.35
N VAL A 21 9.75 -14.08 8.62
CA VAL A 21 8.31 -14.33 8.36
C VAL A 21 7.43 -13.21 8.92
N MET A 22 7.79 -12.68 10.08
CA MET A 22 7.14 -11.52 10.69
C MET A 22 7.22 -10.26 9.83
N GLU A 23 8.38 -9.93 9.27
CA GLU A 23 8.56 -8.77 8.39
C GLU A 23 7.74 -8.90 7.11
N ASN A 24 7.70 -10.09 6.52
CA ASN A 24 6.90 -10.33 5.32
C ASN A 24 5.38 -10.21 5.60
N ILE A 25 4.93 -10.70 6.76
CA ILE A 25 3.55 -10.54 7.23
C ILE A 25 3.23 -9.04 7.44
N LEU A 26 4.11 -8.32 8.16
CA LEU A 26 3.94 -6.90 8.41
C LEU A 26 3.92 -6.11 7.09
N PHE A 27 4.80 -6.43 6.16
CA PHE A 27 4.86 -5.81 4.83
C PHE A 27 3.56 -6.03 4.06
N GLN A 28 3.00 -7.24 4.09
CA GLN A 28 1.74 -7.53 3.41
C GLN A 28 0.55 -6.85 4.08
N MET A 29 0.48 -6.84 5.41
CA MET A 29 -0.57 -6.14 6.14
C MET A 29 -0.55 -4.64 5.85
N ASP A 30 0.63 -4.04 5.90
CA ASP A 30 0.82 -2.63 5.57
C ASP A 30 0.45 -2.32 4.12
N SER A 31 0.79 -3.21 3.18
CA SER A 31 0.36 -3.09 1.78
C SER A 31 -1.17 -3.17 1.62
N LEU A 32 -1.83 -4.05 2.38
CA LEU A 32 -3.28 -4.21 2.36
C LEU A 32 -3.99 -2.98 2.94
N VAL A 33 -3.46 -2.42 4.03
CA VAL A 33 -3.97 -1.19 4.64
C VAL A 33 -3.85 -0.03 3.66
N SER A 34 -2.73 0.09 2.94
CA SER A 34 -2.54 1.10 1.89
C SER A 34 -3.61 1.03 0.80
N VAL A 35 -3.97 -0.18 0.34
CA VAL A 35 -5.05 -0.37 -0.64
C VAL A 35 -6.40 0.04 -0.07
N ILE A 36 -6.73 -0.40 1.15
CA ILE A 36 -8.02 -0.08 1.79
C ILE A 36 -8.17 1.43 1.95
N ILE A 37 -7.13 2.09 2.45
CA ILE A 37 -7.10 3.55 2.61
C ILE A 37 -7.20 4.23 1.24
N GLY A 38 -6.40 3.83 0.25
CA GLY A 38 -6.42 4.40 -1.09
C GLY A 38 -7.79 4.31 -1.77
N VAL A 39 -8.43 3.14 -1.70
CA VAL A 39 -9.78 2.93 -2.24
C VAL A 39 -10.83 3.77 -1.50
N ALA A 40 -10.71 3.91 -0.17
CA ALA A 40 -11.61 4.77 0.60
C ALA A 40 -11.51 6.25 0.18
N TRP A 41 -10.29 6.75 -0.06
CA TRP A 41 -10.04 8.10 -0.56
C TRP A 41 -10.57 8.33 -1.98
N LEU A 42 -10.54 7.31 -2.84
CA LEU A 42 -11.09 7.39 -4.19
C LEU A 42 -12.62 7.36 -4.20
N ALA A 43 -13.23 6.48 -3.40
CA ALA A 43 -14.67 6.23 -3.40
C ALA A 43 -15.45 7.25 -2.56
N PHE A 44 -14.92 7.64 -1.39
CA PHE A 44 -15.66 8.44 -0.41
C PHE A 44 -14.82 9.59 0.19
N PRO A 45 -14.24 10.48 -0.63
CA PRO A 45 -13.41 11.58 -0.16
C PRO A 45 -14.16 12.54 0.77
N GLU A 46 -15.42 12.87 0.45
CA GLU A 46 -16.24 13.74 1.29
C GLU A 46 -16.55 13.14 2.66
N TRP A 47 -16.79 11.83 2.73
CA TRP A 47 -17.06 11.13 3.98
C TRP A 47 -15.81 11.11 4.88
N LEU A 48 -14.63 10.86 4.30
CA LEU A 48 -13.36 10.90 5.02
C LEU A 48 -13.05 12.29 5.57
N LEU A 49 -13.28 13.33 4.76
CA LEU A 49 -13.05 14.71 5.12
C LEU A 49 -14.22 15.33 5.92
N HIS A 50 -15.31 14.59 6.09
CA HIS A 50 -16.50 15.06 6.80
C HIS A 50 -16.12 15.42 8.24
N ARG A 51 -16.44 16.66 8.65
CA ARG A 51 -16.10 17.23 9.98
C ARG A 51 -14.60 17.36 10.29
N GLN A 52 -13.69 16.94 9.41
CA GLN A 52 -12.26 17.19 9.58
C GLN A 52 -11.88 18.61 9.17
N VAL A 53 -12.61 19.19 8.21
CA VAL A 53 -12.36 20.53 7.69
C VAL A 53 -13.59 21.41 7.94
N ARG A 54 -13.35 22.62 8.46
CA ARG A 54 -14.39 23.62 8.75
C ARG A 54 -14.88 24.37 7.50
N ILE A 55 -14.21 24.14 6.37
CA ILE A 55 -14.43 24.77 5.07
C ILE A 55 -15.25 23.81 4.21
N HIS A 56 -16.16 24.35 3.39
CA HIS A 56 -16.91 23.55 2.43
C HIS A 56 -15.95 22.90 1.43
N LEU A 57 -16.05 21.58 1.26
CA LEU A 57 -15.24 20.85 0.29
C LEU A 57 -15.68 21.25 -1.11
N GLY A 58 -14.76 21.85 -1.86
CA GLY A 58 -14.95 22.15 -3.28
C GLY A 58 -14.25 21.11 -4.16
N GLU A 59 -14.51 21.17 -5.46
CA GLU A 59 -13.95 20.30 -6.51
C GLU A 59 -12.43 20.10 -6.41
N SER A 60 -11.68 21.16 -6.07
CA SER A 60 -10.22 21.08 -5.90
C SER A 60 -9.78 20.20 -4.72
N HIS A 61 -10.56 20.20 -3.63
CA HIS A 61 -10.29 19.38 -2.45
C HIS A 61 -10.63 17.92 -2.74
N GLU A 62 -11.73 17.67 -3.47
CA GLU A 62 -12.10 16.33 -3.90
C GLU A 62 -11.07 15.73 -4.87
N LEU A 63 -10.57 16.53 -5.82
CA LEU A 63 -9.48 16.13 -6.70
C LEU A 63 -8.22 15.78 -5.90
N CYS A 64 -7.83 16.63 -4.95
CA CYS A 64 -6.67 16.40 -4.08
C CYS A 64 -6.83 15.11 -3.25
N ALA A 65 -8.02 14.90 -2.68
CA ALA A 65 -8.38 13.70 -1.92
C ALA A 65 -8.25 12.43 -2.77
N ARG A 66 -8.70 12.47 -4.04
CA ARG A 66 -8.56 11.35 -4.98
C ARG A 66 -7.12 11.14 -5.44
N LEU A 67 -6.34 12.20 -5.60
CA LEU A 67 -4.90 12.08 -5.89
C LEU A 67 -4.16 11.40 -4.74
N MET A 68 -4.46 11.78 -3.49
CA MET A 68 -3.96 11.10 -2.29
C MET A 68 -4.34 9.61 -2.29
N GLY A 69 -5.59 9.28 -2.61
CA GLY A 69 -6.04 7.90 -2.73
C GLY A 69 -5.32 7.10 -3.82
N THR A 70 -5.02 7.75 -4.94
CA THR A 70 -4.24 7.16 -6.05
C THR A 70 -2.80 6.89 -5.62
N ASP A 71 -2.19 7.81 -4.88
CA ASP A 71 -0.82 7.68 -4.37
C ASP A 71 -0.67 6.49 -3.42
N PHE A 72 -1.63 6.32 -2.50
CA PHE A 72 -1.68 5.13 -1.62
C PHE A 72 -1.84 3.82 -2.41
N LEU A 73 -2.56 3.84 -3.53
CA LEU A 73 -2.76 2.68 -4.39
C LEU A 73 -1.52 2.36 -5.24
N THR A 74 -0.84 3.37 -5.79
CA THR A 74 0.42 3.20 -6.53
C THR A 74 1.54 2.71 -5.63
N SER A 75 1.58 3.21 -4.39
CA SER A 75 2.51 2.73 -3.36
C SER A 75 2.34 1.23 -3.07
N TYR A 76 1.10 0.71 -3.12
CA TYR A 76 0.86 -0.73 -3.06
C TYR A 76 1.40 -1.49 -4.28
N VAL A 77 1.15 -1.00 -5.49
CA VAL A 77 1.62 -1.66 -6.73
C VAL A 77 3.15 -1.79 -6.69
N ILE A 78 3.85 -0.71 -6.39
CA ILE A 78 5.32 -0.70 -6.27
C ILE A 78 5.77 -1.68 -5.17
N SER A 79 5.14 -1.66 -4.00
CA SER A 79 5.47 -2.56 -2.88
C SER A 79 5.26 -4.04 -3.21
N SER A 80 4.16 -4.37 -3.88
CA SER A 80 3.85 -5.74 -4.29
C SER A 80 4.86 -6.29 -5.30
N HIS A 81 5.44 -5.41 -6.13
CA HIS A 81 6.45 -5.77 -7.11
C HIS A 81 7.90 -5.65 -6.59
N ALA A 82 8.16 -4.90 -5.51
CA ALA A 82 9.48 -4.76 -4.90
C ALA A 82 10.03 -6.10 -4.37
N LEU A 83 9.16 -7.02 -3.92
CA LEU A 83 9.53 -8.37 -3.50
C LEU A 83 10.04 -9.25 -4.66
N HIS A 84 9.80 -8.84 -5.91
CA HIS A 84 10.26 -9.56 -7.11
C HIS A 84 11.58 -9.02 -7.66
N TRP A 85 12.16 -7.99 -7.03
CA TRP A 85 13.41 -7.39 -7.48
C TRP A 85 14.62 -8.23 -7.05
N LYS A 86 15.41 -8.67 -8.03
CA LYS A 86 16.56 -9.57 -7.82
C LYS A 86 17.71 -8.93 -7.05
N LYS A 87 17.86 -7.60 -7.13
CA LYS A 87 18.93 -6.86 -6.48
C LYS A 87 18.48 -6.33 -5.11
N PRO A 88 19.21 -6.64 -4.01
CA PRO A 88 18.86 -6.18 -2.67
C PRO A 88 18.84 -4.65 -2.52
N THR A 89 19.72 -3.96 -3.25
CA THR A 89 19.83 -2.49 -3.26
C THR A 89 18.57 -1.84 -3.80
N ASP A 90 18.05 -2.36 -4.91
CA ASP A 90 16.90 -1.81 -5.58
C ASP A 90 15.66 -2.04 -4.70
N ARG A 91 15.60 -3.20 -4.02
CA ARG A 91 14.54 -3.51 -3.04
C ARG A 91 14.54 -2.54 -1.86
N LEU A 92 15.71 -2.20 -1.30
CA LEU A 92 15.82 -1.23 -0.21
C LEU A 92 15.35 0.16 -0.66
N ILE A 93 15.78 0.60 -1.84
CA ILE A 93 15.34 1.89 -2.42
C ILE A 93 13.81 1.90 -2.60
N ALA A 94 13.22 0.81 -3.10
CA ALA A 94 11.77 0.73 -3.26
C ALA A 94 11.01 0.75 -1.93
N ILE A 95 11.56 0.16 -0.88
CA ILE A 95 11.01 0.22 0.49
C ILE A 95 11.14 1.64 1.05
N ASP A 96 12.32 2.27 0.91
CA ASP A 96 12.59 3.62 1.43
C ASP A 96 11.74 4.69 0.73
N CYS A 97 11.54 4.58 -0.59
CA CYS A 97 10.68 5.47 -1.37
C CYS A 97 9.22 5.46 -0.92
N ARG A 98 8.79 4.46 -0.13
CA ARG A 98 7.44 4.39 0.43
C ARG A 98 7.28 5.17 1.75
N SER A 99 8.40 5.53 2.39
CA SER A 99 8.44 6.23 3.67
C SER A 99 8.63 7.75 3.56
N LEU A 100 8.87 8.23 2.33
CA LEU A 100 9.02 9.63 1.93
C LEU A 100 7.69 10.18 1.41
#